data_AF-A0A924WGS3-F1
#
_entry.id   AF-A0A924WGS3-F1
#
_cell.length_a   1.000
_cell.length_b   1.000
_cell.length_c   1.000
_cell.angle_alpha   90.00
_cell.angle_beta   90.00
_cell.angle_gamma   90.00
#
_symmetry.space_group_name_H-M   'P 1'
#
loop_
_entity.id
_entity.type
_entity.pdbx_description
1 polymer ?
#
loop_
_entity_poly.entity_id
_entity_poly.type
_entity_poly.pdbx_seq_one_letter_code
_entity_poly.pdbx_strand_id
1 'polypeptide(L)'
;MKKILIGLFLIAGFANAQTPAAQPASFAKSLGIYVFPAKNQKQATIDKDDSDCYKWAVEQSGVDPLNPTKVEAKQVDTNPDGSAVVGAAKGAAAGVAIGAIAGDAGKGAAIGAVVGGLAGRRAKTAG
;
A
#
# COMPACT_ATOMS: atom_id res chain seq x y z
N MET A 1 66.92 -41.37 -26.16
CA MET A 1 66.09 -42.56 -26.46
C MET A 1 64.79 -42.45 -25.68
N LYS A 2 63.68 -42.50 -26.41
CA LYS A 2 62.30 -42.27 -26.01
C LYS A 2 61.78 -43.37 -25.07
N LYS A 3 61.21 -43.01 -23.93
CA LYS A 3 60.14 -43.79 -23.27
C LYS A 3 59.11 -42.82 -22.70
N ILE A 4 58.11 -42.56 -23.54
CA ILE A 4 56.87 -41.87 -23.22
C ILE A 4 56.02 -42.86 -22.44
N LEU A 5 55.72 -42.57 -21.17
CA LEU A 5 54.71 -43.27 -20.38
C LEU A 5 53.50 -42.34 -20.28
N ILE A 6 52.55 -42.59 -21.17
CA ILE A 6 51.21 -41.99 -21.19
C ILE A 6 50.45 -42.54 -19.99
N GLY A 7 50.41 -41.76 -18.91
CA GLY A 7 49.45 -41.96 -17.83
C GLY A 7 48.10 -41.41 -18.25
N LEU A 8 47.23 -42.27 -18.77
CA LEU A 8 45.83 -41.98 -19.01
C LEU A 8 45.12 -41.81 -17.65
N PHE A 9 45.18 -40.61 -17.08
CA PHE A 9 44.31 -40.23 -15.96
C PHE A 9 42.91 -39.96 -16.52
N LEU A 10 42.04 -40.97 -16.40
CA LEU A 10 40.60 -40.80 -16.49
C LEU A 10 40.16 -39.82 -15.39
N ILE A 11 39.98 -38.56 -15.76
CA ILE A 11 39.32 -37.57 -14.91
C ILE A 11 37.84 -37.93 -14.93
N ALA A 12 37.43 -38.72 -13.93
CA ALA A 12 36.02 -38.90 -13.62
C ALA A 12 35.42 -37.51 -13.37
N GLY A 13 34.56 -37.06 -14.29
CA GLY A 13 33.84 -35.81 -14.15
C GLY A 13 32.97 -35.87 -12.90
N PHE A 14 33.36 -35.13 -11.87
CA PHE A 14 32.47 -34.80 -10.77
C PHE A 14 31.43 -33.83 -11.33
N ALA A 15 30.25 -34.37 -11.67
CA ALA A 15 29.06 -33.57 -11.88
C ALA A 15 28.71 -32.90 -10.54
N ASN A 16 29.14 -31.65 -10.38
CA ASN A 16 28.78 -30.84 -9.23
C ASN A 16 27.31 -30.44 -9.40
N ALA A 17 26.40 -31.30 -8.94
CA ALA A 17 24.98 -30.99 -8.81
C ALA A 17 24.85 -29.92 -7.71
N GLN A 18 24.99 -28.66 -8.11
CA GLN A 18 24.68 -27.52 -7.26
C GLN A 18 23.17 -27.53 -7.03
N THR A 19 22.77 -28.15 -5.92
CA THR A 19 21.43 -27.98 -5.37
C THR A 19 21.23 -26.49 -5.11
N PRO A 20 20.12 -25.87 -5.58
CA PRO A 20 19.81 -24.50 -5.20
C PRO A 20 19.55 -24.46 -3.70
N ALA A 21 20.58 -24.09 -2.94
CA ALA A 21 20.43 -23.76 -1.53
C ALA A 21 19.46 -22.58 -1.46
N ALA A 22 18.33 -22.77 -0.77
CA ALA A 22 17.40 -21.71 -0.42
C ALA A 22 18.20 -20.56 0.19
N GLN A 23 18.33 -19.47 -0.55
CA GLN A 23 19.06 -18.29 -0.11
C GLN A 23 18.33 -17.73 1.13
N PRO A 24 19.05 -17.36 2.21
CA PRO A 24 18.43 -16.60 3.29
C PRO A 24 17.72 -15.39 2.70
N ALA A 25 16.45 -15.21 3.08
CA ALA A 25 15.65 -14.11 2.56
C ALA A 25 16.28 -12.79 3.04
N SER A 26 16.65 -11.93 2.10
CA SER A 26 17.21 -10.63 2.45
C SER A 26 16.20 -9.77 3.20
N PHE A 27 16.69 -8.81 3.99
CA PHE A 27 15.86 -7.92 4.80
C PHE A 27 14.81 -7.19 3.94
N ALA A 28 15.22 -6.68 2.78
CA ALA A 28 14.32 -6.03 1.82
C ALA A 28 13.13 -6.92 1.44
N LYS A 29 13.34 -8.22 1.28
CA LYS A 29 12.29 -9.18 0.92
C LYS A 29 11.20 -9.30 1.98
N SER A 30 11.54 -9.15 3.26
CA SER A 30 10.55 -9.14 4.35
C SER A 30 9.60 -7.93 4.28
N LEU A 31 10.07 -6.84 3.67
CA LEU A 31 9.29 -5.62 3.39
C LEU A 31 8.60 -5.66 2.01
N GLY A 32 8.66 -6.80 1.29
CA GLY A 32 8.14 -6.93 -0.07
C GLY A 32 8.98 -6.21 -1.14
N ILE A 33 10.18 -5.76 -0.79
CA ILE A 33 11.12 -5.10 -1.70
C ILE A 33 12.04 -6.15 -2.31
N TYR A 34 12.18 -6.12 -3.64
CA TYR A 34 13.03 -7.05 -4.37
C TYR A 34 14.20 -6.30 -5.00
N VAL A 35 15.40 -6.58 -4.54
CA VAL A 35 16.63 -5.93 -5.01
C VAL A 35 17.29 -6.79 -6.09
N PHE A 36 17.53 -6.19 -7.26
CA PHE A 36 18.22 -6.86 -8.35
C PHE A 36 19.74 -6.78 -8.15
N PRO A 37 20.49 -7.90 -8.13
CA PRO A 37 21.94 -7.89 -7.91
C PRO A 37 22.68 -7.21 -9.07
N ALA A 38 23.63 -6.33 -8.79
CA ALA A 38 24.30 -5.57 -9.84
C ALA A 38 25.37 -6.37 -10.63
N LYS A 39 26.09 -7.31 -9.99
CA LYS A 39 27.25 -8.02 -10.60
C LYS A 39 27.52 -9.41 -10.01
N ASN A 40 26.60 -10.37 -10.15
CA ASN A 40 26.74 -11.72 -9.57
C ASN A 40 27.19 -11.68 -8.10
N GLN A 41 26.67 -10.71 -7.33
CA GLN A 41 27.05 -10.52 -5.94
C GLN A 41 26.68 -11.77 -5.14
N LYS A 42 27.53 -12.12 -4.18
CA LYS A 42 27.23 -13.18 -3.21
C LYS A 42 26.07 -12.71 -2.34
N GLN A 43 25.23 -13.64 -1.91
CA GLN A 43 24.08 -13.33 -1.04
C GLN A 43 24.47 -12.54 0.22
N ALA A 44 25.59 -12.89 0.86
CA ALA A 44 26.08 -12.16 2.03
C ALA A 44 26.41 -10.69 1.75
N THR A 45 26.81 -10.34 0.52
CA THR A 45 27.02 -8.95 0.11
C THR A 45 25.69 -8.24 -0.07
N ILE A 46 24.72 -8.89 -0.71
CA ILE A 46 23.37 -8.35 -0.89
C ILE A 46 22.72 -8.09 0.48
N ASP A 47 22.81 -9.05 1.41
CA ASP A 47 22.24 -8.90 2.75
C ASP A 47 22.87 -7.74 3.52
N LYS A 48 24.18 -7.51 3.33
CA LYS A 48 24.88 -6.37 3.92
C LYS A 48 24.43 -5.06 3.28
N ASP A 49 24.42 -4.99 1.96
CA ASP A 49 24.00 -3.81 1.19
C ASP A 49 22.55 -3.41 1.55
N ASP A 50 21.66 -4.39 1.67
CA ASP A 50 20.28 -4.19 2.11
C ASP A 50 20.19 -3.61 3.53
N SER A 51 20.99 -4.13 4.47
CA SER A 51 21.01 -3.65 5.85
C SER A 51 21.57 -2.24 5.98
N ASP A 52 22.57 -1.89 5.17
CA ASP A 52 23.20 -0.56 5.16
C ASP A 52 22.27 0.46 4.49
N CYS A 53 21.61 0.09 3.38
CA CYS A 53 20.60 0.90 2.71
C CYS A 53 19.40 1.20 3.63
N TYR A 54 18.89 0.19 4.34
CA TYR A 54 17.82 0.36 5.31
C TYR A 54 18.21 1.36 6.41
N LYS A 55 19.37 1.20 7.05
CA LYS A 55 19.83 2.10 8.12
C LYS A 55 19.93 3.54 7.62
N TRP A 56 20.53 3.73 6.44
CA TRP A 56 20.64 5.05 5.82
C TRP A 56 19.27 5.65 5.52
N ALA A 57 18.34 4.87 4.96
CA ALA A 57 16.99 5.34 4.65
C ALA A 57 16.21 5.76 5.91
N VAL A 58 16.32 5.00 7.00
CA VAL A 58 15.70 5.36 8.30
C VAL A 58 16.33 6.63 8.86
N GLU A 59 17.66 6.76 8.83
CA GLU A 59 18.37 7.96 9.31
C GLU A 59 17.97 9.23 8.53
N GLN A 60 17.81 9.12 7.22
CA GLN A 60 17.43 10.26 6.37
C GLN A 60 15.94 10.62 6.43
N SER A 61 15.06 9.62 6.52
CA SER A 61 13.60 9.85 6.47
C SER A 61 12.96 10.01 7.84
N GLY A 62 13.57 9.46 8.90
CA GLY A 62 12.97 9.33 10.23
C GLY A 62 11.84 8.30 10.30
N VAL A 63 11.59 7.54 9.21
CA VAL A 63 10.50 6.56 9.13
C VAL A 63 11.08 5.15 9.14
N ASP A 64 10.74 4.37 10.17
CA ASP A 64 11.06 2.95 10.24
C ASP A 64 9.90 2.10 9.69
N PRO A 65 10.04 1.44 8.53
CA PRO A 65 8.99 0.56 7.98
C PRO A 65 8.73 -0.68 8.85
N LEU A 66 9.64 -1.09 9.73
CA LEU A 66 9.40 -2.18 10.68
C LEU A 66 8.65 -1.73 11.93
N ASN A 67 8.73 -0.46 12.26
CA ASN A 67 8.01 0.15 13.36
C ASN A 67 7.31 1.43 12.87
N PRO A 68 6.31 1.29 11.98
CA PRO A 68 5.65 2.44 11.42
C PRO A 68 5.01 3.25 12.55
N THR A 69 5.29 4.54 12.59
CA THR A 69 4.58 5.48 13.46
C THR A 69 3.09 5.31 13.22
N LYS A 70 2.36 4.90 14.26
CA LYS A 70 0.91 4.80 14.20
C LYS A 70 0.36 6.20 14.02
N VAL A 71 0.02 6.54 12.78
CA VAL A 71 -0.83 7.69 12.50
C VAL A 71 -2.22 7.26 12.91
N GLU A 72 -2.71 7.75 14.05
CA GLU A 72 -4.10 7.59 14.42
C GLU A 72 -4.93 8.37 13.41
N ALA A 73 -5.48 7.66 12.41
CA ALA A 73 -6.50 8.24 11.55
C ALA A 73 -7.64 8.66 12.47
N LYS A 74 -7.95 9.96 12.51
CA LYS A 74 -9.08 10.50 13.26
C LYS A 74 -10.30 9.67 12.87
N GLN A 75 -10.86 8.93 13.83
CA GLN A 75 -12.00 8.09 13.56
C GLN A 75 -13.14 8.99 13.06
N VAL A 76 -13.57 8.76 11.83
CA VAL A 76 -14.73 9.46 11.29
C VAL A 76 -15.94 8.92 12.02
N ASP A 77 -16.62 9.78 12.78
CA ASP A 77 -17.84 9.40 13.47
C ASP A 77 -18.87 9.00 12.40
N THR A 78 -19.33 7.75 12.43
CA THR A 78 -20.36 7.21 11.53
C THR A 78 -21.69 6.91 12.25
N ASN A 79 -21.80 7.28 13.54
CA ASN A 79 -23.02 7.08 14.32
C ASN A 79 -24.21 7.83 13.70
N PRO A 80 -25.43 7.27 13.78
CA PRO A 80 -26.64 7.98 13.40
C PRO A 80 -26.88 9.17 14.33
N ASP A 81 -26.72 10.39 13.81
CA ASP A 81 -26.86 11.65 14.57
C ASP A 81 -28.02 12.54 14.06
N GLY A 82 -28.77 12.05 13.07
CA GLY A 82 -29.84 12.81 12.45
C GLY A 82 -29.38 13.86 11.43
N SER A 83 -28.09 13.96 11.11
CA SER A 83 -27.56 14.86 10.07
C SER A 83 -28.26 14.68 8.72
N ALA A 84 -28.62 13.44 8.37
CA ALA A 84 -29.42 13.13 7.19
C ALA A 84 -30.83 13.73 7.25
N VAL A 85 -31.46 13.70 8.43
CA VAL A 85 -32.83 14.20 8.65
C VAL A 85 -32.83 15.72 8.63
N VAL A 86 -31.87 16.35 9.31
CA VAL A 86 -31.68 17.81 9.31
C VAL A 86 -31.36 18.29 7.90
N GLY A 87 -30.47 17.59 7.20
CA GLY A 87 -30.13 17.87 5.81
C GLY A 87 -31.35 17.75 4.88
N ALA A 88 -32.15 16.69 5.03
CA ALA A 88 -33.36 16.50 4.26
C ALA A 88 -34.42 17.58 4.55
N ALA A 89 -34.62 17.96 5.80
CA ALA A 89 -35.56 19.02 6.17
C ALA A 89 -35.13 20.38 5.59
N LYS A 90 -33.85 20.75 5.72
CA LYS A 90 -33.30 21.99 5.14
C LYS A 90 -33.38 21.98 3.62
N GLY A 91 -33.03 20.84 3.01
CA GLY A 91 -33.09 20.65 1.57
C GLY A 91 -34.52 20.73 1.05
N ALA A 92 -35.49 20.14 1.75
CA ALA A 92 -36.91 20.24 1.41
C ALA A 92 -37.41 21.68 1.46
N ALA A 93 -37.06 22.44 2.50
CA ALA A 93 -37.44 23.85 2.63
C ALA A 93 -36.87 24.71 1.48
N ALA A 94 -35.59 24.51 1.14
CA ALA A 94 -34.98 25.17 -0.01
C ALA A 94 -35.64 24.72 -1.33
N GLY A 95 -35.96 23.43 -1.43
CA GLY A 95 -36.63 22.82 -2.57
C GLY A 95 -38.05 23.35 -2.81
N VAL A 96 -38.80 23.64 -1.75
CA VAL A 96 -40.12 24.31 -1.83
C VAL A 96 -39.98 25.68 -2.46
N ALA A 97 -39.00 26.49 -2.04
CA ALA A 97 -38.80 27.84 -2.57
C ALA A 97 -38.48 27.80 -4.07
N ILE A 98 -37.61 26.89 -4.50
CA ILE A 98 -37.24 26.72 -5.91
C ILE A 98 -38.40 26.11 -6.72
N GLY A 99 -39.06 25.09 -6.18
CA GLY A 99 -40.18 24.41 -6.80
C GLY A 99 -41.41 25.30 -6.97
N ALA A 100 -41.69 26.19 -6.02
CA ALA A 100 -42.77 27.16 -6.11
C ALA A 100 -42.58 28.13 -7.29
N ILE A 101 -41.33 28.48 -7.61
CA ILE A 101 -40.99 29.29 -8.80
C ILE A 101 -41.15 28.45 -10.08
N ALA A 102 -40.74 27.18 -10.04
CA ALA A 102 -40.79 26.26 -11.18
C ALA A 102 -42.18 25.62 -11.42
N GLY A 103 -43.19 25.98 -10.62
CA GLY A 103 -44.57 25.51 -10.76
C GLY A 103 -44.92 24.21 -10.03
N ASP A 104 -43.99 23.62 -9.28
CA ASP A 104 -44.23 22.43 -8.46
C ASP A 104 -43.36 22.44 -7.19
N ALA A 105 -43.93 23.03 -6.13
CA ALA A 105 -43.31 23.08 -4.81
C ALA A 105 -43.11 21.69 -4.19
N GLY A 106 -44.00 20.72 -4.46
CA GLY A 106 -43.93 19.37 -3.91
C GLY A 106 -42.78 18.58 -4.50
N LYS A 107 -42.59 18.67 -5.81
CA LYS A 107 -41.46 18.05 -6.52
C LYS A 107 -40.14 18.72 -6.19
N GLY A 108 -40.13 20.05 -6.07
CA GLY A 108 -38.99 20.80 -5.55
C GLY A 108 -38.60 20.35 -4.15
N ALA A 109 -39.56 20.22 -3.24
CA ALA A 109 -39.35 19.74 -1.88
C ALA A 109 -38.79 18.31 -1.84
N ALA A 110 -39.33 17.40 -2.64
CA ALA A 110 -38.87 16.01 -2.68
C ALA A 110 -37.42 15.90 -3.19
N ILE A 111 -37.09 16.62 -4.27
CA ILE A 111 -35.72 16.67 -4.80
C ILE A 111 -34.77 17.29 -3.76
N GLY A 112 -35.20 18.41 -3.17
CA GLY A 112 -34.45 19.09 -2.12
C GLY A 112 -34.18 18.19 -0.90
N ALA A 113 -35.17 17.41 -0.47
CA ALA A 113 -35.04 16.49 0.66
C ALA A 113 -34.00 15.40 0.42
N VAL A 114 -34.01 14.79 -0.77
CA VAL A 114 -33.06 13.73 -1.14
C VAL A 114 -31.64 14.30 -1.21
N VAL A 115 -31.45 15.41 -1.92
CA VAL A 115 -30.13 16.05 -2.07
C VAL A 115 -29.61 16.53 -0.72
N GLY A 116 -30.47 17.19 0.06
CA GLY A 116 -30.12 17.69 1.39
C GLY A 116 -29.76 16.58 2.37
N GLY A 117 -30.47 15.44 2.35
CA GLY A 117 -30.17 14.31 3.23
C GLY A 117 -28.84 13.62 2.90
N LEU A 118 -28.50 13.52 1.61
CA LEU A 118 -27.20 13.02 1.17
C LEU A 118 -26.07 14.00 1.54
N ALA A 119 -26.26 15.30 1.30
CA ALA A 119 -25.30 16.33 1.66
C ALA A 119 -25.06 16.38 3.18
N GLY A 120 -26.12 16.27 3.98
CA GLY A 120 -26.04 16.21 5.45
C GLY A 120 -25.19 15.02 5.95
N ARG A 121 -25.37 13.82 5.36
CA ARG A 121 -24.52 12.67 5.68
C ARG A 121 -23.07 12.88 5.26
N ARG A 122 -22.83 13.46 4.09
CA ARG A 122 -21.47 13.70 3.57
C ARG A 122 -20.71 14.72 4.41
N ALA A 123 -21.37 15.77 4.87
CA ALA A 123 -20.77 16.80 5.72
C ALA A 123 -20.24 16.24 7.05
N LYS A 124 -20.90 15.21 7.61
CA LYS A 124 -20.43 14.49 8.80
C LYS A 124 -19.15 13.70 8.55
N THR A 125 -19.07 13.02 7.41
CA THR A 125 -17.93 12.13 7.09
C THR A 125 -16.67 12.90 6.67
N ALA A 126 -16.81 14.16 6.26
CA ALA A 126 -15.71 14.96 5.70
C ALA A 126 -15.05 15.96 6.68
N GLY A 127 -15.51 16.06 7.94
CA GLY A 127 -14.92 16.91 9.00
C GLY A 127 -14.34 16.12 10.16
#